data_AF-A0A2V6KVN4-F1
#
_entry.id   AF-A0A2V6KVN4-F1
#
_cell.length_a   1.000
_cell.length_b   1.000
_cell.length_c   1.000
_cell.angle_alpha   90.00
_cell.angle_beta   90.00
_cell.angle_gamma   90.00
#
_symmetry.space_group_name_H-M   'P 1'
#
loop_
_entity.id
_entity.type
_entity.pdbx_description
1 polymer ?
#
loop_
_entity_poly.entity_id
_entity_poly.type
_entity_poly.pdbx_seq_one_letter_code
_entity_poly.pdbx_strand_id
1 'polypeptide(L)'
;EGQRRFLDSMSPYARQFVEQLEKPDVDLVEGLPPSVAIEQRVTRGGGKSTVATVTEVYHFLRLLFAKTGMQFCPDCDLPVQKQSVSAIVKQVEAAAKRGVLKVLAPLVKARKGFHTDVAHWAERQGFDTLYVDGKLTPVSHFRKLERFKEHTIDVVVGAIDAKRILKARNLTHRAIRVGRGTAHLLDAKNRLTVMSTEMSCPGCGRAFEELDPRLFSFNSPHGACEECGGFGEIWNRDLQTGAEDNGDSALENELAAERESEWIDEEEARECPSCHGSRLNAIARHVRVRGFAIEDFTALSAMEA
;
A
#
# COMPACT_ATOMS: atom_id res chain seq x y z
N GLU A 1 -14.65 25.00 31.24
CA GLU A 1 -14.86 25.96 30.12
C GLU A 1 -13.98 25.66 28.91
N GLY A 2 -12.65 25.55 29.03
CA GLY A 2 -11.77 25.22 27.90
C GLY A 2 -12.15 23.93 27.16
N GLN A 3 -12.35 22.82 27.88
CA GLN A 3 -12.81 21.54 27.33
C GLN A 3 -14.19 21.64 26.68
N ARG A 4 -15.12 22.39 27.28
CA ARG A 4 -16.47 22.65 26.74
C ARG A 4 -16.39 23.41 25.40
N ARG A 5 -15.59 24.47 25.32
CA ARG A 5 -15.37 25.25 24.08
C ARG A 5 -14.71 24.42 22.98
N PHE A 6 -13.84 23.48 23.33
CA PHE A 6 -13.30 22.52 22.36
C PHE A 6 -14.41 21.63 21.78
N LEU A 7 -15.28 21.06 22.61
CA LEU A 7 -16.42 20.27 22.13
C LEU A 7 -17.39 21.08 21.26
N ASP A 8 -17.58 22.36 21.57
CA ASP A 8 -18.39 23.28 20.76
C ASP A 8 -17.78 23.56 19.37
N SER A 9 -16.46 23.39 19.20
CA SER A 9 -15.79 23.57 17.91
C SER A 9 -15.97 22.38 16.95
N MET A 10 -16.43 21.24 17.46
CA MET A 10 -16.69 20.05 16.65
C MET A 10 -17.87 20.28 15.68
N SER A 11 -17.93 19.49 14.61
CA SER A 11 -19.04 19.56 13.66
C SER A 11 -20.39 19.27 14.35
N PRO A 12 -21.51 19.86 13.89
CA PRO A 12 -22.84 19.60 14.45
C PRO A 12 -23.20 18.10 14.50
N TYR A 13 -22.70 17.32 13.55
CA TYR A 13 -22.86 15.86 13.52
C TYR A 13 -22.04 15.17 14.63
N ALA A 14 -20.77 15.52 14.79
CA ALA A 14 -19.91 14.92 15.81
C ALA A 14 -20.42 15.21 17.24
N ARG A 15 -21.02 16.38 17.48
CA ARG A 15 -21.63 16.74 18.77
C ARG A 15 -22.81 15.86 19.19
N GLN A 16 -23.40 15.09 18.28
CA GLN A 16 -24.47 14.14 18.61
C GLN A 16 -23.94 12.91 19.37
N PHE A 17 -22.64 12.62 19.25
CA PHE A 17 -22.01 11.42 19.80
C PHE A 17 -21.09 11.70 20.99
N VAL A 18 -20.97 12.96 21.40
CA VAL A 18 -20.13 13.37 22.54
C VAL A 18 -21.02 13.92 23.64
N GLU A 19 -20.78 13.47 24.86
CA GLU A 19 -21.46 13.98 26.04
C GLU A 19 -21.17 15.48 26.21
N GLN A 20 -22.23 16.28 26.27
CA GLN A 20 -22.09 17.72 26.45
C GLN A 20 -21.68 18.00 27.89
N LEU A 21 -20.51 18.60 28.06
CA LEU A 21 -20.06 19.07 29.37
C LEU A 21 -20.93 20.22 29.84
N GLU A 22 -21.37 20.15 31.09
CA GLU A 22 -22.07 21.25 31.74
C GLU A 22 -21.20 22.52 31.78
N LYS A 23 -21.86 23.68 31.82
CA LYS A 23 -21.14 24.93 32.05
C LYS A 23 -20.55 24.89 33.47
N PRO A 24 -19.27 25.24 33.64
CA PRO A 24 -18.70 25.35 34.99
C PRO A 24 -19.39 26.45 35.78
N ASP A 25 -19.49 26.24 37.09
CA ASP A 25 -20.13 27.17 38.04
C ASP A 25 -19.22 28.37 38.34
N VAL A 26 -19.23 29.36 37.43
CA VAL A 26 -18.44 30.60 37.51
C VAL A 26 -19.21 31.76 36.86
N ASP A 27 -19.14 32.95 37.47
CA ASP A 27 -19.91 34.13 37.01
C ASP A 27 -19.37 34.76 35.72
N LEU A 28 -18.05 34.93 35.62
CA LEU A 28 -17.39 35.53 34.45
C LEU A 28 -15.98 34.97 34.28
N VAL A 29 -15.65 34.58 33.04
CA VAL A 29 -14.29 34.22 32.65
C VAL A 29 -13.92 34.96 31.37
N GLU A 30 -13.00 35.92 31.48
CA GLU A 30 -12.45 36.67 30.36
C GLU A 30 -11.02 36.21 30.03
N GLY A 31 -10.58 36.45 28.79
CA GLY A 31 -9.19 36.17 28.39
C GLY A 31 -8.82 34.69 28.27
N LEU A 32 -9.80 33.77 28.18
CA LEU A 32 -9.54 32.34 27.97
C LEU A 32 -8.85 32.10 26.61
N PRO A 33 -7.58 31.65 26.60
CA PRO A 33 -6.91 31.27 25.36
C PRO A 33 -7.47 29.95 24.82
N PRO A 34 -7.18 29.60 23.55
CA PRO A 34 -7.37 28.24 23.05
C PRO A 34 -6.75 27.24 24.02
N SER A 35 -7.59 26.39 24.61
CA SER A 35 -7.18 25.48 25.68
C SER A 35 -7.01 24.07 25.12
N VAL A 36 -5.91 23.42 25.47
CA VAL A 36 -5.66 22.00 25.17
C VAL A 36 -5.65 21.25 26.49
N ALA A 37 -6.50 20.22 26.62
CA ALA A 37 -6.46 19.32 27.76
C ALA A 37 -5.41 18.23 27.49
N ILE A 38 -4.45 18.09 28.40
CA ILE A 38 -3.46 17.01 28.38
C ILE A 38 -3.77 16.13 29.58
N GLU A 39 -4.30 14.94 29.31
CA GLU A 39 -4.65 13.96 30.33
C GLU A 39 -3.83 12.70 30.09
N GLN A 40 -3.40 12.05 31.18
CA GLN A 40 -2.83 10.72 31.08
C GLN A 40 -3.98 9.72 30.88
N ARG A 41 -4.33 9.45 29.61
CA ARG A 41 -5.20 8.32 29.30
C ARG A 41 -4.41 7.03 29.51
N VAL A 42 -4.92 6.17 30.39
CA VAL A 42 -4.37 4.82 30.65
C VAL A 42 -4.84 3.81 29.57
N THR A 43 -5.57 4.28 28.57
CA THR A 43 -6.06 3.43 27.47
C THR A 43 -4.88 2.93 26.66
N ARG A 44 -4.72 1.60 26.60
CA ARG A 44 -3.82 0.89 25.69
C ARG A 44 -4.12 1.39 24.27
N GLY A 45 -3.09 1.73 23.50
CA GLY A 45 -3.27 2.00 22.06
C GLY A 45 -3.79 0.75 21.36
N GLY A 46 -4.45 0.91 20.21
CA GLY A 46 -4.87 -0.26 19.41
C GLY A 46 -3.67 -1.14 19.04
N GLY A 47 -3.88 -2.42 18.75
CA GLY A 47 -2.79 -3.42 18.60
C GLY A 47 -1.68 -3.06 17.61
N LYS A 48 -1.96 -2.22 16.60
CA LYS A 48 -0.94 -1.75 15.64
C LYS A 48 -0.27 -0.42 16.04
N SER A 49 -0.77 0.28 17.05
CA SER A 49 -0.22 1.57 17.48
C SER A 49 1.17 1.41 18.09
N THR A 50 2.09 2.30 17.72
CA THR A 50 3.45 2.38 18.26
C THR A 50 3.76 3.82 18.68
N VAL A 51 4.85 4.01 19.44
CA VAL A 51 5.35 5.36 19.78
C VAL A 51 5.56 6.21 18.51
N ALA A 52 6.12 5.61 17.46
CA ALA A 52 6.42 6.30 16.21
C ALA A 52 5.14 6.70 15.43
N THR A 53 4.06 5.92 15.51
CA THR A 53 2.78 6.29 14.87
C THR A 53 2.06 7.37 15.66
N VAL A 54 2.02 7.28 17.00
CA VAL A 54 1.36 8.29 17.86
C VAL A 54 2.03 9.65 17.76
N THR A 55 3.36 9.67 17.62
CA THR A 55 4.14 10.91 17.45
C THR A 55 4.20 11.38 16.00
N GLU A 56 3.57 10.69 15.05
CA GLU A 56 3.60 10.95 13.60
C GLU A 56 5.01 10.86 12.96
N VAL A 57 6.06 10.59 13.74
CA VAL A 57 7.44 10.41 13.25
C VAL A 57 7.51 9.32 12.18
N TYR A 58 6.74 8.24 12.38
CA TYR A 58 6.68 7.14 11.42
C TYR A 58 6.24 7.61 10.03
N HIS A 59 5.37 8.63 9.93
CA HIS A 59 4.92 9.14 8.64
C HIS A 59 6.06 9.75 7.82
N PHE A 60 7.00 10.43 8.50
CA PHE A 60 8.21 10.96 7.87
C PHE A 60 9.20 9.85 7.52
N LEU A 61 9.37 8.83 8.38
CA LEU A 61 10.20 7.67 8.09
C LEU A 61 9.73 6.94 6.83
N ARG A 62 8.43 6.68 6.69
CA ARG A 62 7.86 6.07 5.48
C ARG A 62 8.21 6.85 4.21
N LEU A 63 8.12 8.18 4.27
CA LEU A 63 8.46 9.03 3.13
C LEU A 63 9.96 9.02 2.84
N LEU A 64 10.80 9.09 3.87
CA LEU A 64 12.26 9.02 3.77
C LEU A 64 12.71 7.73 3.08
N PHE A 65 12.21 6.58 3.57
CA PHE A 65 12.55 5.27 3.01
C PHE A 65 12.04 5.10 1.58
N ALA A 66 10.81 5.55 1.29
CA ALA A 66 10.29 5.49 -0.07
C ALA A 66 11.08 6.35 -1.08
N LYS A 67 11.65 7.49 -0.65
CA LYS A 67 12.33 8.43 -1.54
C LYS A 67 13.84 8.26 -1.61
N THR A 68 14.48 7.76 -0.56
CA THR A 68 15.94 7.67 -0.47
C THR A 68 16.46 6.26 -0.25
N GLY A 69 15.58 5.31 0.05
CA GLY A 69 15.94 3.93 0.31
C GLY A 69 16.41 3.20 -0.94
N MET A 70 17.47 2.42 -0.78
CA MET A 70 17.92 1.46 -1.80
C MET A 70 17.16 0.16 -1.59
N GLN A 71 16.41 -0.27 -2.60
CA GLN A 71 15.70 -1.53 -2.58
C GLN A 71 16.65 -2.69 -2.87
N PHE A 72 16.50 -3.77 -2.09
CA PHE A 72 17.16 -5.05 -2.29
C PHE A 72 16.11 -6.10 -2.64
N CYS A 73 16.52 -7.09 -3.43
CA CYS A 73 15.64 -8.20 -3.76
C CYS A 73 15.47 -9.12 -2.55
N PRO A 74 14.23 -9.40 -2.08
CA PRO A 74 14.03 -10.28 -0.92
C PRO A 74 14.57 -11.71 -1.11
N ASP A 75 14.64 -12.17 -2.37
CA ASP A 75 15.07 -13.54 -2.70
C ASP A 75 16.59 -13.66 -2.90
N CYS A 76 17.28 -12.57 -3.25
CA CYS A 76 18.71 -12.59 -3.61
C CYS A 76 19.58 -11.69 -2.74
N ASP A 77 18.98 -10.79 -1.97
CA ASP A 77 19.61 -9.71 -1.23
C ASP A 77 20.61 -8.87 -2.06
N LEU A 78 20.34 -8.75 -3.37
CA LEU A 78 21.11 -7.92 -4.29
C LEU A 78 20.41 -6.57 -4.47
N PRO A 79 21.18 -5.47 -4.58
CA PRO A 79 20.62 -4.15 -4.82
C PRO A 79 19.90 -4.15 -6.17
N VAL A 80 18.68 -3.62 -6.17
CA VAL A 80 17.86 -3.47 -7.35
C VAL A 80 18.46 -2.37 -8.24
N GLN A 81 18.61 -2.65 -9.52
CA GLN A 81 19.29 -1.78 -10.48
C GLN A 81 18.42 -1.48 -11.70
N LYS A 82 18.84 -0.48 -12.47
CA LYS A 82 18.22 -0.14 -13.76
C LYS A 82 18.46 -1.26 -14.77
N GLN A 83 17.44 -1.56 -15.55
CA GLN A 83 17.49 -2.55 -16.62
C GLN A 83 17.25 -1.91 -17.98
N SER A 84 18.08 -2.27 -18.97
CA SER A 84 17.89 -1.80 -20.33
C SER A 84 16.60 -2.35 -20.94
N VAL A 85 15.91 -1.53 -21.76
CA VAL A 85 14.70 -1.98 -22.46
C VAL A 85 14.99 -3.22 -23.33
N SER A 86 16.18 -3.32 -23.91
CA SER A 86 16.61 -4.51 -24.66
C SER A 86 16.63 -5.79 -23.81
N ALA A 87 17.02 -5.71 -22.54
CA ALA A 87 17.01 -6.85 -21.65
C ALA A 87 15.57 -7.25 -21.27
N ILE A 88 14.69 -6.26 -21.04
CA ILE A 88 13.26 -6.51 -20.80
C ILE A 88 12.62 -7.17 -22.03
N VAL A 89 12.92 -6.69 -23.24
CA VAL A 89 12.41 -7.28 -24.47
C VAL A 89 12.82 -8.75 -24.60
N LYS A 90 14.08 -9.10 -24.28
CA LYS A 90 14.51 -10.51 -24.26
C LYS A 90 13.74 -11.36 -23.26
N GLN A 91 13.44 -10.82 -22.07
CA GLN A 91 12.61 -11.52 -21.07
C GLN A 91 11.18 -11.73 -21.58
N VAL A 92 10.58 -10.71 -22.20
CA VAL A 92 9.24 -10.78 -22.81
C VAL A 92 9.21 -11.82 -23.93
N GLU A 93 10.21 -11.84 -24.82
CA GLU A 93 10.34 -12.83 -25.90
C GLU A 93 10.46 -14.25 -25.35
N ALA A 94 11.27 -14.45 -24.30
CA ALA A 94 11.42 -15.75 -23.64
C ALA A 94 10.10 -16.22 -22.99
N ALA A 95 9.37 -15.31 -22.34
CA ALA A 95 8.09 -15.61 -21.72
C ALA A 95 7.00 -15.89 -22.78
N ALA A 96 6.99 -15.16 -23.91
CA ALA A 96 6.02 -15.34 -24.99
C ALA A 96 6.14 -16.69 -25.72
N LYS A 97 7.30 -17.37 -25.64
CA LYS A 97 7.45 -18.74 -26.14
C LYS A 97 6.63 -19.75 -25.34
N ARG A 98 6.31 -19.44 -24.07
CA ARG A 98 5.56 -20.34 -23.17
C ARG A 98 4.04 -20.20 -23.31
N GLY A 99 3.55 -19.14 -23.95
CA GLY A 99 2.13 -18.89 -24.13
C GLY A 99 1.82 -17.46 -24.55
N VAL A 100 0.54 -17.18 -24.79
CA VAL A 100 0.07 -15.82 -25.13
C VAL A 100 0.23 -14.91 -23.92
N LEU A 101 0.87 -13.76 -24.13
CA LEU A 101 1.07 -12.73 -23.13
C LEU A 101 0.42 -11.43 -23.58
N LYS A 102 -0.37 -10.82 -22.71
CA LYS A 102 -0.84 -9.44 -22.91
C LYS A 102 0.16 -8.51 -22.26
N VAL A 103 0.61 -7.50 -23.01
CA VAL A 103 1.47 -6.45 -22.50
C VAL A 103 0.59 -5.28 -22.09
N LEU A 104 0.69 -4.89 -20.83
CA LEU A 104 -0.08 -3.81 -20.25
C LEU A 104 0.83 -2.68 -19.77
N ALA A 105 0.26 -1.49 -19.68
CA ALA A 105 0.91 -0.33 -19.09
C ALA A 105 0.06 0.20 -17.93
N PRO A 106 0.62 0.32 -16.72
CA PRO A 106 -0.13 0.82 -15.58
C PRO A 106 -0.46 2.31 -15.73
N LEU A 107 -1.73 2.67 -15.56
CA LEU A 107 -2.23 4.06 -15.58
C LEU A 107 -2.60 4.54 -14.18
N VAL A 108 -3.26 3.69 -13.41
CA VAL A 108 -3.68 3.97 -12.02
C VAL A 108 -3.28 2.79 -11.15
N LYS A 109 -2.64 3.07 -10.01
CA LYS A 109 -2.17 2.06 -9.07
C LYS A 109 -2.79 2.25 -7.70
N ALA A 110 -3.73 1.38 -7.34
CA ALA A 110 -4.41 1.39 -6.04
C ALA A 110 -4.81 2.80 -5.58
N ARG A 111 -5.55 3.55 -6.42
CA ARG A 111 -6.03 4.90 -6.08
C ARG A 111 -7.54 4.95 -6.01
N LYS A 112 -8.05 5.69 -5.03
CA LYS A 112 -9.47 6.00 -4.89
C LYS A 112 -9.92 6.99 -5.95
N GLY A 113 -11.09 6.77 -6.54
CA GLY A 113 -11.66 7.70 -7.50
C GLY A 113 -12.48 7.05 -8.60
N PHE A 114 -13.16 7.89 -9.36
CA PHE A 114 -14.04 7.45 -10.46
C PHE A 114 -13.27 7.03 -11.72
N HIS A 115 -12.09 7.61 -11.93
CA HIS A 115 -11.15 7.34 -13.04
C HIS A 115 -11.76 7.36 -14.46
N THR A 116 -12.86 8.09 -14.67
CA THR A 116 -13.52 8.22 -15.98
C THR A 116 -12.66 8.98 -16.98
N ASP A 117 -11.84 9.91 -16.50
CA ASP A 117 -10.84 10.64 -17.27
C ASP A 117 -9.76 9.73 -17.87
N VAL A 118 -9.36 8.67 -17.15
CA VAL A 118 -8.40 7.66 -17.62
C VAL A 118 -8.96 6.88 -18.80
N ALA A 119 -10.23 6.50 -18.75
CA ALA A 119 -10.90 5.82 -19.86
C ALA A 119 -11.01 6.71 -21.11
N HIS A 120 -11.40 7.98 -20.93
CA HIS A 120 -11.43 8.96 -22.04
C HIS A 120 -10.04 9.26 -22.61
N TRP A 121 -9.00 9.23 -21.78
CA TRP A 121 -7.63 9.34 -22.25
C TRP A 121 -7.24 8.10 -23.08
N ALA A 122 -7.55 6.89 -22.61
CA ALA A 122 -7.25 5.64 -23.30
C ALA A 122 -7.93 5.57 -24.68
N GLU A 123 -9.21 5.99 -24.76
CA GLU A 123 -9.97 6.09 -26.01
C GLU A 123 -9.30 7.04 -27.01
N ARG A 124 -8.90 8.24 -26.56
CA ARG A 124 -8.19 9.23 -27.39
C ARG A 124 -6.84 8.75 -27.89
N GLN A 125 -6.18 7.86 -27.16
CA GLN A 125 -4.92 7.23 -27.55
C GLN A 125 -5.11 5.98 -28.42
N GLY A 126 -6.35 5.61 -28.76
CA GLY A 126 -6.68 4.46 -29.60
C GLY A 126 -6.42 3.13 -28.91
N PHE A 127 -6.65 3.04 -27.60
CA PHE A 127 -6.66 1.77 -26.87
C PHE A 127 -8.09 1.24 -26.73
N ASP A 128 -8.25 -0.06 -26.95
CA ASP A 128 -9.58 -0.69 -26.95
C ASP A 128 -9.95 -1.35 -25.61
N THR A 129 -8.96 -1.77 -24.83
CA THR A 129 -9.16 -2.61 -23.63
C THR A 129 -8.35 -2.11 -22.44
N LEU A 130 -9.00 -2.03 -21.29
CA LEU A 130 -8.42 -1.79 -19.98
C LEU A 130 -8.45 -3.08 -19.16
N TYR A 131 -7.53 -3.19 -18.21
CA TYR A 131 -7.51 -4.20 -17.17
C TYR A 131 -7.76 -3.48 -15.84
N VAL A 132 -8.97 -3.64 -15.31
CA VAL A 132 -9.48 -2.92 -14.15
C VAL A 132 -9.77 -3.94 -13.05
N ASP A 133 -9.09 -3.80 -11.91
CA ASP A 133 -9.28 -4.65 -10.72
C ASP A 133 -9.32 -6.16 -11.05
N GLY A 134 -8.38 -6.60 -11.88
CA GLY A 134 -8.26 -8.01 -12.27
C GLY A 134 -9.12 -8.44 -13.47
N LYS A 135 -9.97 -7.56 -14.02
CA LYS A 135 -10.90 -7.87 -15.12
C LYS A 135 -10.59 -7.07 -16.39
N LEU A 136 -10.66 -7.73 -17.53
CA LEU A 136 -10.52 -7.08 -18.84
C LEU A 136 -11.85 -6.43 -19.23
N THR A 137 -11.81 -5.12 -19.43
CA THR A 137 -12.98 -4.30 -19.73
C THR A 137 -12.72 -3.49 -21.00
N PRO A 138 -13.55 -3.61 -22.05
CA PRO A 138 -13.48 -2.74 -23.21
C PRO A 138 -13.68 -1.28 -22.81
N VAL A 139 -12.91 -0.35 -23.39
CA VAL A 139 -12.98 1.09 -23.07
C VAL A 139 -14.39 1.65 -23.30
N SER A 140 -15.07 1.19 -24.36
CA SER A 140 -16.46 1.57 -24.67
C SER A 140 -17.48 1.17 -23.60
N HIS A 141 -17.17 0.15 -22.79
CA HIS A 141 -18.03 -0.35 -21.72
C HIS A 141 -17.54 0.08 -20.33
N PHE A 142 -16.56 0.99 -20.26
CA PHE A 142 -16.04 1.46 -18.99
C PHE A 142 -17.13 2.20 -18.22
N ARG A 143 -17.41 1.74 -17.00
CA ARG A 143 -18.37 2.37 -16.09
C ARG A 143 -17.61 3.13 -15.02
N LYS A 144 -18.27 4.16 -14.49
CA LYS A 144 -17.79 4.94 -13.36
C LYS A 144 -17.54 4.00 -12.17
N LEU A 145 -16.29 3.99 -11.67
CA LEU A 145 -15.86 3.16 -10.55
C LEU A 145 -16.36 3.73 -9.21
N GLU A 146 -16.10 3.05 -8.10
CA GLU A 146 -16.51 3.53 -6.78
C GLU A 146 -15.54 4.59 -6.26
N ARG A 147 -16.07 5.72 -5.78
CA ARG A 147 -15.21 6.85 -5.36
C ARG A 147 -14.27 6.50 -4.22
N PHE A 148 -14.74 5.70 -3.27
CA PHE A 148 -14.08 5.49 -1.98
C PHE A 148 -13.30 4.18 -1.90
N LYS A 149 -13.34 3.35 -2.95
CA LYS A 149 -12.55 2.12 -3.08
C LYS A 149 -11.30 2.37 -3.89
N GLU A 150 -10.23 1.64 -3.56
CA GLU A 150 -8.99 1.68 -4.35
C GLU A 150 -9.17 0.88 -5.64
N HIS A 151 -8.71 1.46 -6.75
CA HIS A 151 -8.79 0.83 -8.06
C HIS A 151 -7.41 0.79 -8.72
N THR A 152 -7.14 -0.29 -9.45
CA THR A 152 -5.95 -0.46 -10.28
C THR A 152 -6.37 -0.63 -11.74
N ILE A 153 -5.80 0.22 -12.60
CA ILE A 153 -6.16 0.30 -14.03
C ILE A 153 -4.88 0.23 -14.84
N ASP A 154 -4.76 -0.83 -15.64
CA ASP A 154 -3.74 -0.96 -16.67
C ASP A 154 -4.40 -0.87 -18.05
N VAL A 155 -3.71 -0.32 -19.04
CA VAL A 155 -4.15 -0.35 -20.43
C VAL A 155 -3.48 -1.48 -21.20
N VAL A 156 -4.24 -2.23 -21.98
CA VAL A 156 -3.70 -3.30 -22.82
C VAL A 156 -3.10 -2.68 -24.07
N VAL A 157 -1.78 -2.77 -24.20
CA VAL A 157 -1.05 -2.22 -25.36
C VAL A 157 -1.07 -3.19 -26.53
N GLY A 158 -1.09 -4.49 -26.24
CA GLY A 158 -1.21 -5.54 -27.25
C GLY A 158 -0.96 -6.93 -26.68
N ALA A 159 -1.01 -7.94 -27.53
CA ALA A 159 -0.72 -9.33 -27.19
C ALA A 159 0.44 -9.87 -28.04
N ILE A 160 1.34 -10.60 -27.38
CA ILE A 160 2.50 -11.28 -27.98
C ILE A 160 2.29 -12.78 -27.83
N ASP A 161 2.55 -13.50 -28.91
CA ASP A 161 2.59 -14.95 -28.96
C ASP A 161 3.88 -15.39 -29.69
N ALA A 162 4.12 -16.70 -29.78
CA ALA A 162 5.29 -17.25 -30.48
C ALA A 162 5.38 -16.82 -31.97
N LYS A 163 4.25 -16.50 -32.62
CA LYS A 163 4.21 -16.05 -34.02
C LYS A 163 4.45 -14.55 -34.16
N ARG A 164 4.20 -13.77 -33.11
CA ARG A 164 4.27 -12.30 -33.07
C ARG A 164 5.48 -11.77 -32.27
N ILE A 165 6.47 -12.63 -32.02
CA ILE A 165 7.71 -12.27 -31.31
C ILE A 165 8.40 -11.03 -31.90
N LEU A 166 8.38 -10.85 -33.23
CA LEU A 166 8.97 -9.68 -33.89
C LEU A 166 8.34 -8.34 -33.46
N LYS A 167 7.08 -8.36 -32.99
CA LYS A 167 6.39 -7.16 -32.48
C LYS A 167 6.68 -6.89 -31.01
N ALA A 168 7.34 -7.81 -30.29
CA ALA A 168 7.59 -7.71 -28.86
C ALA A 168 8.32 -6.42 -28.52
N ARG A 169 9.40 -6.11 -29.25
CA ARG A 169 10.19 -4.89 -29.05
C ARG A 169 9.34 -3.62 -29.06
N ASN A 170 8.49 -3.46 -30.08
CA ASN A 170 7.68 -2.25 -30.26
C ASN A 170 6.58 -2.15 -29.19
N LEU A 171 5.92 -3.26 -28.87
CA LEU A 171 4.87 -3.31 -27.84
C LEU A 171 5.43 -3.03 -26.44
N THR A 172 6.57 -3.65 -26.09
CA THR A 172 7.26 -3.42 -24.83
C THR A 172 7.73 -1.97 -24.70
N HIS A 173 8.32 -1.38 -25.75
CA HIS A 173 8.69 0.03 -25.74
C HIS A 173 7.48 0.96 -25.54
N ARG A 174 6.37 0.69 -26.22
CA ARG A 174 5.13 1.47 -26.07
C ARG A 174 4.56 1.33 -24.66
N ALA A 175 4.55 0.13 -24.09
CA ALA A 175 4.05 -0.11 -22.75
C ALA A 175 4.88 0.59 -21.67
N ILE A 176 6.21 0.47 -21.74
CA ILE A 176 7.11 1.17 -20.81
C ILE A 176 6.95 2.69 -20.94
N ARG A 177 6.77 3.22 -22.16
CA ARG A 177 6.56 4.66 -22.36
C ARG A 177 5.25 5.14 -21.73
N VAL A 178 4.16 4.40 -21.93
CA VAL A 178 2.85 4.75 -21.37
C VAL A 178 2.84 4.61 -19.85
N GLY A 179 3.40 3.52 -19.33
CA GLY A 179 3.52 3.25 -17.89
C GLY A 179 4.71 3.91 -17.20
N ARG A 180 5.30 4.94 -17.83
CA ARG A 180 6.39 5.79 -17.29
C ARG A 180 7.56 5.00 -16.68
N GLY A 181 8.05 4.00 -17.41
CA GLY A 181 9.17 3.16 -16.98
C GLY A 181 8.78 1.77 -16.48
N THR A 182 7.49 1.53 -16.23
CA THR A 182 6.92 0.24 -15.79
C THR A 182 5.98 -0.32 -16.85
N ALA A 183 5.93 -1.65 -16.98
CA ALA A 183 4.95 -2.38 -17.79
C ALA A 183 4.58 -3.67 -17.07
N HIS A 184 3.39 -4.21 -17.34
CA HIS A 184 2.96 -5.50 -16.80
C HIS A 184 2.79 -6.52 -17.93
N LEU A 185 3.02 -7.79 -17.60
CA LEU A 185 2.73 -8.93 -18.46
C LEU A 185 1.64 -9.75 -17.80
N LEU A 186 0.52 -9.94 -18.49
CA LEU A 186 -0.55 -10.83 -18.06
C LEU A 186 -0.49 -12.12 -18.87
N ASP A 187 -0.27 -13.23 -18.18
CA ASP A 187 -0.27 -14.55 -18.81
C ASP A 187 -1.70 -15.11 -19.00
N ALA A 188 -1.81 -16.24 -19.70
CA ALA A 188 -3.08 -16.91 -19.93
C ALA A 188 -3.75 -17.44 -18.64
N LYS A 189 -2.99 -17.54 -17.52
CA LYS A 189 -3.48 -17.92 -16.20
C LYS A 189 -3.83 -16.69 -15.34
N ASN A 190 -3.93 -15.51 -15.94
CA ASN A 190 -4.14 -14.22 -15.27
C ASN A 190 -3.08 -13.88 -14.21
N ARG A 191 -1.86 -14.41 -14.32
CA ARG A 191 -0.75 -13.97 -13.46
C ARG A 191 -0.11 -12.73 -14.04
N LEU A 192 -0.02 -11.70 -13.20
CA LEU A 192 0.60 -10.43 -13.52
C LEU A 192 2.09 -10.48 -13.17
N THR A 193 2.96 -10.15 -14.11
CA THR A 193 4.40 -10.00 -13.87
C THR A 193 4.81 -8.57 -14.17
N VAL A 194 5.43 -7.91 -13.18
CA VAL A 194 5.94 -6.54 -13.34
C VAL A 194 7.24 -6.56 -14.12
N MET A 195 7.38 -5.60 -15.05
CA MET A 195 8.60 -5.28 -15.77
C MET A 195 8.92 -3.81 -15.51
N SER A 196 10.17 -3.50 -15.15
CA SER A 196 10.59 -2.14 -14.83
C SER A 196 11.96 -1.84 -15.42
N THR A 197 12.09 -0.63 -15.95
CA THR A 197 13.38 -0.09 -16.44
C THR A 197 14.25 0.46 -15.33
N GLU A 198 13.63 0.85 -14.22
CA GLU A 198 14.32 1.49 -13.10
C GLU A 198 14.65 0.50 -11.98
N MET A 199 13.81 -0.54 -11.80
CA MET A 199 13.89 -1.42 -10.65
C MET A 199 13.83 -2.91 -11.03
N SER A 200 14.99 -3.53 -11.22
CA SER A 200 15.13 -4.97 -11.48
C SER A 200 16.28 -5.63 -10.71
N CYS A 201 16.06 -6.86 -10.23
CA CYS A 201 17.10 -7.65 -9.58
C CYS A 201 18.05 -8.28 -10.63
N PRO A 202 19.37 -8.08 -10.53
CA PRO A 202 20.34 -8.68 -11.45
C PRO A 202 20.49 -10.21 -11.27
N GLY A 203 20.15 -10.76 -10.10
CA GLY A 203 20.26 -12.19 -9.81
C GLY A 203 19.10 -13.01 -10.37
N CYS A 204 17.88 -12.77 -9.87
CA CYS A 204 16.69 -13.53 -10.27
C CYS A 204 15.92 -12.91 -11.45
N GLY A 205 16.23 -11.68 -11.87
CA GLY A 205 15.56 -11.00 -12.97
C GLY A 205 14.15 -10.48 -12.64
N ARG A 206 13.72 -10.57 -11.38
CA ARG A 206 12.45 -10.02 -10.88
C ARG A 206 12.49 -8.50 -10.94
N ALA A 207 11.49 -7.91 -11.57
CA ALA A 207 11.30 -6.46 -11.53
C ALA A 207 10.38 -6.06 -10.37
N PHE A 208 10.60 -4.85 -9.86
CA PHE A 208 9.84 -4.25 -8.78
C PHE A 208 9.18 -2.97 -9.24
N GLU A 209 8.11 -2.61 -8.54
CA GLU A 209 7.49 -1.30 -8.70
C GLU A 209 8.25 -0.22 -7.94
N GLU A 210 8.04 1.03 -8.32
CA GLU A 210 8.54 2.18 -7.57
C GLU A 210 8.05 2.13 -6.12
N LEU A 211 8.94 2.46 -5.18
CA LEU A 211 8.64 2.50 -3.76
C LEU A 211 7.59 3.58 -3.46
N ASP A 212 6.47 3.15 -2.89
CA ASP A 212 5.40 4.01 -2.40
C ASP A 212 5.46 4.06 -0.86
N PRO A 213 5.28 5.22 -0.20
CA PRO A 213 5.25 5.32 1.26
C PRO A 213 4.27 4.34 1.94
N ARG A 214 3.21 3.91 1.24
CA ARG A 214 2.25 2.90 1.72
C ARG A 214 2.88 1.53 1.94
N LEU A 215 3.93 1.17 1.21
CA LEU A 215 4.67 -0.08 1.43
C LEU A 215 5.32 -0.13 2.82
N PHE A 216 5.65 1.04 3.38
CA PHE A 216 6.26 1.16 4.70
C PHE A 216 5.21 1.31 5.81
N SER A 217 3.93 1.13 5.50
CA SER A 217 2.85 1.24 6.48
C SER A 217 2.30 -0.14 6.82
N PHE A 218 2.61 -0.66 8.00
CA PHE A 218 2.01 -1.91 8.50
C PHE A 218 0.50 -1.79 8.78
N ASN A 219 -0.05 -0.57 8.80
CA ASN A 219 -1.50 -0.32 8.82
C ASN A 219 -2.15 -0.36 7.43
N SER A 220 -1.38 -0.51 6.36
CA SER A 220 -1.90 -0.62 5.00
C SER A 220 -1.72 -2.05 4.51
N PRO A 221 -2.70 -2.65 3.82
CA PRO A 221 -2.53 -3.95 3.17
C PRO A 221 -1.32 -4.00 2.23
N HIS A 222 -0.94 -2.86 1.66
CA HIS A 222 0.23 -2.75 0.78
C HIS A 222 1.57 -2.95 1.51
N GLY A 223 1.64 -2.62 2.79
CA GLY A 223 2.87 -2.66 3.59
C GLY A 223 2.87 -3.67 4.73
N ALA A 224 1.69 -4.15 5.14
CA ALA A 224 1.52 -5.12 6.20
C ALA A 224 2.13 -6.48 5.83
N CYS A 225 2.72 -7.14 6.83
CA CYS A 225 3.11 -8.54 6.69
C CYS A 225 1.86 -9.41 6.42
N GLU A 226 1.94 -10.23 5.37
CA GLU A 226 0.83 -11.12 4.95
C GLU A 226 0.49 -12.20 5.99
N GLU A 227 1.40 -12.52 6.92
CA GLU A 227 1.16 -13.55 7.94
C GLU A 227 0.53 -13.02 9.23
N CYS A 228 0.81 -11.78 9.63
CA CYS A 228 0.29 -11.21 10.89
C CYS A 228 -0.60 -9.99 10.66
N GLY A 229 -0.94 -9.64 9.42
CA GLY A 229 -1.77 -8.48 9.11
C GLY A 229 -1.19 -7.13 9.57
N GLY A 230 0.10 -7.07 9.88
CA GLY A 230 0.76 -5.85 10.38
C GLY A 230 0.74 -5.66 11.90
N PHE A 231 0.42 -6.70 12.67
CA PHE A 231 0.50 -6.67 14.14
C PHE A 231 1.91 -7.00 14.67
N GLY A 232 2.69 -7.82 13.95
CA GLY A 232 4.04 -8.25 14.34
C GLY A 232 4.07 -9.54 15.17
N GLU A 233 2.92 -9.94 15.69
CA GLU A 233 2.67 -11.16 16.44
C GLU A 233 1.41 -11.83 15.91
N ILE A 234 1.25 -13.11 16.22
CA ILE A 234 0.15 -13.96 15.76
C ILE A 234 -0.54 -14.54 16.99
N TRP A 235 -1.82 -14.21 17.15
CA TRP A 235 -2.73 -14.84 18.11
C TRP A 235 -3.84 -15.60 17.39
N ASN A 236 -4.38 -15.00 16.33
CA ASN A 236 -5.38 -15.59 15.44
C ASN A 236 -5.12 -15.07 14.03
N ARG A 237 -4.38 -15.85 13.25
CA ARG A 237 -3.95 -15.44 11.90
C ARG A 237 -5.14 -15.08 11.01
N ASP A 238 -6.17 -15.92 10.99
CA ASP A 238 -7.22 -15.82 9.99
C ASP A 238 -8.10 -14.58 10.25
N LEU A 239 -8.27 -14.20 11.52
CA LEU A 239 -8.88 -12.94 11.95
C LEU A 239 -7.97 -11.73 11.64
N GLN A 240 -6.68 -11.81 11.97
CA GLN A 240 -5.72 -10.72 11.76
C GLN A 240 -5.51 -10.35 10.28
N THR A 241 -5.56 -11.34 9.39
CA THR A 241 -5.41 -11.14 7.94
C THR A 241 -6.74 -10.89 7.23
N GLY A 242 -7.87 -10.98 7.95
CA GLY A 242 -9.21 -10.88 7.36
C GLY A 242 -9.52 -12.01 6.37
N ALA A 243 -8.93 -13.20 6.58
CA ALA A 243 -9.21 -14.39 5.77
C ALA A 243 -10.57 -15.01 6.14
N GLU A 244 -11.01 -14.84 7.39
CA GLU A 244 -12.40 -15.01 7.77
C GLU A 244 -13.21 -13.81 7.27
N ASP A 245 -13.79 -13.94 6.08
CA ASP A 245 -14.64 -12.92 5.44
C ASP A 245 -16.03 -12.84 6.12
N ASN A 246 -16.02 -12.57 7.43
CA ASN A 246 -17.21 -12.54 8.29
C ASN A 246 -17.88 -11.16 8.33
N GLY A 247 -17.21 -10.09 7.90
CA GLY A 247 -17.74 -8.73 7.79
C GLY A 247 -18.12 -8.34 6.36
N ASP A 248 -18.94 -7.30 6.20
CA ASP A 248 -19.42 -6.84 4.89
C ASP A 248 -18.32 -6.11 4.09
N SER A 249 -17.19 -5.79 4.74
CA SER A 249 -16.04 -5.15 4.10
C SER A 249 -14.70 -5.42 4.80
N ALA A 250 -13.60 -5.24 4.07
CA ALA A 250 -12.24 -5.34 4.62
C ALA A 250 -12.00 -4.42 5.83
N LEU A 251 -12.63 -3.23 5.86
CA LEU A 251 -12.52 -2.29 6.97
C LEU A 251 -13.19 -2.84 8.25
N GLU A 252 -14.31 -3.55 8.12
CA GLU A 252 -14.98 -4.15 9.27
C GLU A 252 -14.17 -5.31 9.84
N ASN A 253 -13.56 -6.12 8.97
CA ASN A 253 -12.65 -7.19 9.37
C ASN A 253 -11.43 -6.63 10.11
N GLU A 254 -10.83 -5.54 9.62
CA GLU A 254 -9.73 -4.84 10.31
C GLU A 254 -10.15 -4.31 11.69
N LEU A 255 -11.33 -3.68 11.80
CA LEU A 255 -11.85 -3.16 13.08
C LEU A 255 -12.23 -4.27 14.06
N ALA A 256 -12.62 -5.45 13.57
CA ALA A 256 -12.86 -6.62 14.41
C ALA A 256 -11.54 -7.14 14.98
N ALA A 257 -10.52 -7.29 14.13
CA ALA A 257 -9.19 -7.72 14.55
C ALA A 257 -8.54 -6.76 15.56
N GLU A 258 -8.68 -5.44 15.36
CA GLU A 258 -8.20 -4.46 16.34
C GLU A 258 -8.93 -4.57 17.68
N ARG A 259 -10.26 -4.69 17.68
CA ARG A 259 -11.02 -4.87 18.91
C ARG A 259 -10.62 -6.13 19.66
N GLU A 260 -10.44 -7.24 18.96
CA GLU A 260 -10.04 -8.50 19.58
C GLU A 260 -8.64 -8.40 20.18
N SER A 261 -7.71 -7.71 19.50
CA SER A 261 -6.34 -7.50 20.00
C SER A 261 -6.26 -6.82 21.37
N GLU A 262 -7.28 -6.06 21.78
CA GLU A 262 -7.31 -5.39 23.08
C GLU A 262 -7.47 -6.36 24.25
N TRP A 263 -8.11 -7.50 24.02
CA TRP A 263 -8.51 -8.47 25.05
C TRP A 263 -7.62 -9.71 25.12
N ILE A 264 -6.56 -9.76 24.32
CA ILE A 264 -5.65 -10.91 24.23
C ILE A 264 -4.55 -10.78 25.26
N ASP A 265 -4.34 -11.85 26.02
CA ASP A 265 -3.25 -11.97 26.97
C ASP A 265 -1.91 -12.14 26.22
N GLU A 266 -0.86 -11.49 26.72
CA GLU A 266 0.47 -11.51 26.10
C GLU A 266 1.07 -12.94 25.98
N GLU A 267 0.59 -13.90 26.79
CA GLU A 267 1.03 -15.29 26.74
C GLU A 267 0.43 -16.08 25.55
N GLU A 268 -0.67 -15.60 24.96
CA GLU A 268 -1.32 -16.23 23.81
C GLU A 268 -0.74 -15.77 22.47
N ALA A 269 -0.20 -14.56 22.43
CA ALA A 269 0.44 -13.99 21.25
C ALA A 269 1.84 -14.56 21.05
N ARG A 270 2.16 -14.99 19.83
CA ARG A 270 3.50 -15.46 19.45
C ARG A 270 4.10 -14.52 18.42
N GLU A 271 5.40 -14.25 18.54
CA GLU A 271 6.09 -13.45 17.52
C GLU A 271 5.91 -14.03 16.12
N CYS A 272 5.62 -13.18 15.14
CA CYS A 272 5.38 -13.61 13.77
C CYS A 272 6.65 -14.20 13.16
N PRO A 273 6.65 -15.46 12.66
CA PRO A 273 7.85 -16.11 12.16
C PRO A 273 8.34 -15.55 10.83
N SER A 274 7.49 -14.88 10.04
CA SER A 274 7.91 -14.26 8.77
C SER A 274 8.52 -12.88 8.94
N CYS A 275 7.94 -12.04 9.79
CA CYS A 275 8.38 -10.66 9.97
C CYS A 275 9.24 -10.43 11.22
N HIS A 276 9.31 -11.38 12.16
CA HIS A 276 10.06 -11.26 13.41
C HIS A 276 9.75 -9.93 14.13
N GLY A 277 8.47 -9.66 14.36
CA GLY A 277 8.01 -8.44 15.05
C GLY A 277 8.02 -7.16 14.21
N SER A 278 8.67 -7.10 13.04
CA SER A 278 8.79 -5.87 12.23
C SER A 278 7.48 -5.37 11.61
N ARG A 279 6.42 -6.19 11.59
CA ARG A 279 5.07 -5.88 11.06
C ARG A 279 4.98 -5.64 9.55
N LEU A 280 6.10 -5.48 8.86
CA LEU A 280 6.14 -5.09 7.45
C LEU A 280 6.28 -6.29 6.51
N ASN A 281 5.83 -6.10 5.27
CA ASN A 281 5.99 -7.08 4.20
C ASN A 281 7.47 -7.27 3.83
N ALA A 282 7.76 -8.32 3.05
CA ALA A 282 9.13 -8.63 2.65
C ALA A 282 9.78 -7.50 1.83
N ILE A 283 9.01 -6.78 1.00
CA ILE A 283 9.54 -5.73 0.13
C ILE A 283 10.08 -4.56 0.95
N ALA A 284 9.30 -4.06 1.91
CA ALA A 284 9.63 -2.90 2.71
C ALA A 284 10.83 -3.14 3.64
N ARG A 285 10.93 -4.34 4.23
CA ARG A 285 12.08 -4.76 5.05
C ARG A 285 13.40 -4.81 4.29
N HIS A 286 13.33 -5.07 2.99
CA HIS A 286 14.50 -5.09 2.12
C HIS A 286 14.80 -3.73 1.48
N VAL A 287 14.32 -2.64 2.05
CA VAL A 287 14.72 -1.28 1.64
C VAL A 287 15.60 -0.68 2.73
N ARG A 288 16.81 -0.29 2.35
CA ARG A 288 17.81 0.21 3.29
C ARG A 288 18.19 1.66 3.02
N VAL A 289 18.25 2.47 4.08
CA VAL A 289 18.83 3.81 4.07
C VAL A 289 20.13 3.74 4.87
N ARG A 290 21.26 4.02 4.21
CA ARG A 290 22.60 3.88 4.81
C ARG A 290 22.88 2.51 5.44
N GLY A 291 22.27 1.45 4.90
CA GLY A 291 22.46 0.07 5.37
C GLY A 291 21.42 -0.42 6.39
N PHE A 292 20.57 0.47 6.90
CA PHE A 292 19.53 0.14 7.88
C PHE A 292 18.15 0.08 7.25
N ALA A 293 17.37 -0.93 7.60
CA ALA A 293 15.95 -1.03 7.26
C ALA A 293 15.10 -0.15 8.20
N ILE A 294 13.83 0.06 7.86
CA ILE A 294 12.97 0.98 8.64
C ILE A 294 12.69 0.41 10.04
N GLU A 295 12.58 -0.91 10.15
CA GLU A 295 12.39 -1.63 11.41
C GLU A 295 13.59 -1.44 12.35
N ASP A 296 14.80 -1.40 11.81
CA ASP A 296 16.02 -1.20 12.60
C ASP A 296 15.96 0.15 13.32
N PHE A 297 15.55 1.21 12.62
CA PHE A 297 15.39 2.54 13.24
C PHE A 297 14.30 2.55 14.31
N THR A 298 13.20 1.84 14.10
CA THR A 298 12.10 1.81 15.08
C THR A 298 12.38 0.92 16.29
N ALA A 299 13.37 0.03 16.20
CA ALA A 299 13.83 -0.80 17.31
C ALA A 299 14.84 -0.07 18.22
N LEU A 300 15.49 0.98 17.73
CA LEU A 300 16.40 1.81 18.51
C LEU A 300 15.65 2.69 19.52
N SER A 301 16.35 3.11 20.57
CA SER A 301 15.82 4.16 21.44
C SER A 301 15.71 5.48 20.67
N ALA A 302 14.78 6.36 21.08
CA ALA A 302 14.57 7.65 20.42
C ALA A 302 15.80 8.58 20.44
N MET A 303 16.79 8.31 21.29
CA MET A 303 18.07 9.05 21.32
C MET A 303 19.09 8.51 20.33
N GLU A 304 19.00 7.22 19.98
CA GLU A 304 19.94 6.54 19.07
C GLU A 304 19.47 6.58 17.62
N ALA A 305 18.15 6.61 17.39
CA ALA A 305 17.50 6.72 16.08
C ALA A 305 17.70 8.10 15.43
#